data_AF-A0A966D102-F1
#
_entry.id   AF-A0A966D102-F1
#
_cell.length_a   1.000
_cell.length_b   1.000
_cell.length_c   1.000
_cell.angle_alpha   90.00
_cell.angle_beta   90.00
_cell.angle_gamma   90.00
#
_symmetry.space_group_name_H-M   'P 1'
#
loop_
_entity.id
_entity.type
_entity.pdbx_description
1 polymer ?
#
loop_
_entity_poly.entity_id
_entity_poly.type
_entity_poly.pdbx_seq_one_letter_code
_entity_poly.pdbx_strand_id
1 'polypeptide(L)'
;MSHKKHYSTRHSSNCDSCKKTKHGNRRRRVHKGRYFKEFTQEQTNRIDKILTHPVWGIFFFILIIWLIFYATFSLGSYPQTGIEWLMDYGAEYISENIPDGWFSDFLSQGVIMGVGSVLAFLPNILILFFFLSLLQETEYISRAATVMDRYMHHIGLHGSSFIPLLMGFGCNVPAIMATRTIKRKSDRILTMLMIPYIPCSARIPTFLLFAGI
;
A
#
# COMPACT_ATOMS: atom_id res chain seq x y z
N MET A 1 -11.41 32.19 -36.95
CA MET A 1 -10.98 31.27 -35.87
C MET A 1 -11.26 29.83 -36.32
N SER A 2 -10.34 29.12 -36.99
CA SER A 2 -9.35 28.20 -36.38
C SER A 2 -9.96 27.34 -35.25
N HIS A 3 -10.09 26.01 -35.34
CA HIS A 3 -9.19 25.04 -35.97
C HIS A 3 -9.92 23.80 -36.56
N LYS A 4 -9.42 23.36 -37.72
CA LYS A 4 -9.78 22.19 -38.55
C LYS A 4 -9.60 20.86 -37.80
N LYS A 5 -10.52 19.89 -37.97
CA LYS A 5 -10.50 18.67 -38.85
C LYS A 5 -9.35 17.69 -38.55
N HIS A 6 -9.49 16.36 -38.53
CA HIS A 6 -10.25 15.49 -39.45
C HIS A 6 -10.51 14.12 -38.81
N TYR A 7 -11.78 13.74 -38.75
CA TYR A 7 -12.25 12.35 -38.77
C TYR A 7 -12.53 12.04 -40.25
N SER A 8 -11.96 10.97 -40.81
CA SER A 8 -12.31 10.44 -42.14
C SER A 8 -11.79 8.99 -42.22
N THR A 9 -12.61 7.98 -41.99
CA THR A 9 -13.28 7.20 -43.05
C THR A 9 -12.47 7.09 -44.34
N ARG A 10 -11.96 5.88 -44.61
CA ARG A 10 -12.07 5.32 -45.96
C ARG A 10 -11.96 3.81 -45.96
N HIS A 11 -13.09 3.22 -46.36
CA HIS A 11 -13.27 1.85 -46.82
C HIS A 11 -12.40 1.60 -48.06
N SER A 12 -11.76 0.43 -48.06
CA SER A 12 -11.46 -0.47 -49.19
C SER A 12 -11.75 0.03 -50.62
N SER A 13 -10.69 0.22 -51.41
CA SER A 13 -10.60 -0.24 -52.80
C SER A 13 -9.23 0.14 -53.42
N ASN A 14 -8.24 -0.76 -53.34
CA ASN A 14 -7.45 -0.99 -54.56
C ASN A 14 -6.84 -2.39 -54.58
N CYS A 15 -6.96 -2.96 -55.77
CA CYS A 15 -6.85 -4.35 -56.16
C CYS A 15 -5.48 -5.00 -55.92
N ASP A 16 -5.58 -6.29 -55.60
CA ASP A 16 -4.93 -7.39 -56.33
C ASP A 16 -3.59 -7.07 -56.99
N SER A 17 -2.51 -7.19 -56.23
CA SER A 17 -1.30 -7.79 -56.81
C SER A 17 -0.47 -8.46 -55.74
N CYS A 18 0.06 -9.64 -56.12
CA CYS A 18 0.99 -10.47 -55.37
C CYS A 18 0.42 -11.33 -54.22
N LYS A 19 -0.46 -12.27 -54.61
CA LYS A 19 -0.23 -13.67 -54.23
C LYS A 19 1.23 -14.05 -54.54
N LYS A 20 1.80 -14.84 -53.62
CA LYS A 20 3.06 -15.63 -53.70
C LYS A 20 4.30 -14.94 -53.11
N THR A 21 4.57 -15.28 -51.86
CA THR A 21 5.78 -16.04 -51.53
C THR A 21 5.52 -16.85 -50.26
N LYS A 22 5.51 -18.17 -50.42
CA LYS A 22 5.56 -19.14 -49.34
C LYS A 22 6.92 -19.02 -48.66
N HIS A 23 6.95 -18.81 -47.35
CA HIS A 23 7.80 -19.58 -46.44
C HIS A 23 7.55 -19.14 -44.99
N GLY A 24 7.14 -20.10 -44.15
CA GLY A 24 7.71 -20.30 -42.82
C GLY A 24 7.44 -19.26 -41.72
N ASN A 25 7.02 -19.79 -40.58
CA ASN A 25 7.33 -19.32 -39.23
C ASN A 25 6.30 -18.42 -38.54
N ARG A 26 5.35 -19.13 -37.93
CA ARG A 26 4.45 -18.71 -36.85
C ARG A 26 5.27 -18.22 -35.64
N ARG A 27 5.45 -16.90 -35.46
CA ARG A 27 5.94 -16.34 -34.18
C ARG A 27 5.15 -15.09 -33.77
N ARG A 28 4.34 -15.26 -32.72
CA ARG A 28 3.71 -14.21 -31.92
C ARG A 28 4.81 -13.29 -31.36
N ARG A 29 4.86 -12.03 -31.78
CA ARG A 29 5.72 -11.02 -31.15
C ARG A 29 4.96 -10.41 -29.98
N VAL A 30 5.28 -10.88 -28.79
CA VAL A 30 4.92 -10.27 -27.51
C VAL A 30 5.63 -8.92 -27.38
N HIS A 31 4.88 -7.94 -26.86
CA HIS A 31 5.29 -6.57 -26.58
C HIS A 31 6.72 -6.42 -26.04
N LYS A 32 7.56 -5.70 -26.77
CA LYS A 32 8.88 -5.24 -26.36
C LYS A 32 8.75 -3.81 -25.82
N GLY A 33 8.71 -3.66 -24.50
CA GLY A 33 8.86 -2.39 -23.80
C GLY A 33 10.34 -2.12 -23.49
N ARG A 34 10.77 -0.87 -23.68
CA ARG A 34 12.12 -0.28 -23.50
C ARG A 34 12.67 -0.57 -22.08
N TYR A 35 13.83 -1.22 -21.92
CA TYR A 35 15.21 -0.68 -21.82
C TYR A 35 15.43 0.40 -20.74
N PHE A 36 16.09 0.01 -19.64
CA PHE A 36 16.96 0.86 -18.81
C PHE A 36 18.29 0.09 -18.62
N LYS A 37 19.39 0.68 -19.07
CA LYS A 37 20.79 0.26 -18.95
C LYS A 37 21.46 1.49 -18.33
N GLU A 38 22.12 1.43 -17.18
CA GLU A 38 23.57 1.23 -17.05
C GLU A 38 23.94 1.25 -15.56
N PHE A 39 24.69 0.27 -15.05
CA PHE A 39 25.63 0.46 -13.93
C PHE A 39 26.78 -0.55 -14.05
N THR A 40 27.98 -0.06 -13.80
CA THR A 40 29.32 -0.54 -14.20
C THR A 40 29.70 -1.91 -13.61
N GLN A 41 30.43 -2.71 -14.39
CA GLN A 41 30.58 -4.18 -14.24
C GLN A 41 31.67 -4.70 -13.29
N GLU A 42 32.55 -3.88 -12.69
CA GLU A 42 33.78 -4.45 -12.08
C GLU A 42 33.83 -4.43 -10.54
N GLN A 43 33.13 -3.52 -9.83
CA GLN A 43 33.02 -3.55 -8.35
C GLN A 43 31.68 -4.10 -7.83
N THR A 44 30.76 -4.36 -8.77
CA THR A 44 29.38 -4.80 -8.56
C THR A 44 29.29 -6.30 -8.21
N ASN A 45 30.30 -7.10 -8.57
CA ASN A 45 30.25 -8.57 -8.51
C ASN A 45 30.25 -9.23 -7.11
N ARG A 46 30.62 -8.52 -6.04
CA ARG A 46 30.65 -9.10 -4.67
C ARG A 46 29.42 -8.72 -3.85
N ILE A 47 28.93 -7.50 -4.03
CA ILE A 47 27.67 -7.03 -3.46
C ILE A 47 26.49 -7.70 -4.19
N ASP A 48 26.60 -7.96 -5.50
CA ASP A 48 25.58 -8.75 -6.20
C ASP A 48 25.43 -10.17 -5.65
N LYS A 49 26.49 -10.88 -5.27
CA LYS A 49 26.34 -12.26 -4.75
C LYS A 49 25.67 -12.33 -3.37
N ILE A 50 25.87 -11.33 -2.51
CA ILE A 50 25.24 -11.27 -1.18
C ILE A 50 23.78 -10.78 -1.27
N LEU A 51 23.47 -9.88 -2.22
CA LEU A 51 22.09 -9.44 -2.50
C LEU A 51 21.29 -10.42 -3.37
N THR A 52 21.94 -11.31 -4.12
CA THR A 52 21.26 -12.30 -4.99
C THR A 52 20.89 -13.58 -4.25
N HIS A 53 21.30 -13.76 -2.98
CA HIS A 53 20.79 -14.89 -2.20
C HIS A 53 19.32 -14.60 -1.82
N PRO A 54 18.34 -15.40 -2.29
CA PRO A 54 16.91 -15.12 -2.10
C PRO A 54 16.51 -15.00 -0.61
N VAL A 55 17.30 -15.60 0.29
CA VAL A 55 17.08 -15.56 1.74
C VAL A 55 17.52 -14.23 2.38
N TRP A 56 18.54 -13.55 1.86
CA TRP A 56 18.98 -12.26 2.43
C TRP A 56 18.04 -11.11 2.05
N GLY A 57 17.44 -11.17 0.85
CA GLY A 57 16.43 -10.20 0.41
C GLY A 57 15.16 -10.23 1.27
N ILE A 58 14.64 -11.42 1.59
CA ILE A 58 13.45 -11.54 2.47
C ILE A 58 13.75 -11.06 3.89
N PHE A 59 14.95 -11.34 4.42
CA PHE A 59 15.36 -10.91 5.74
C PHE A 59 15.42 -9.38 5.84
N PHE A 60 16.09 -8.72 4.89
CA PHE A 60 16.16 -7.25 4.85
C PHE A 60 14.78 -6.61 4.69
N PHE A 61 13.90 -7.22 3.88
CA PHE A 61 12.55 -6.74 3.69
C PHE A 61 11.72 -6.76 4.98
N ILE A 62 11.73 -7.90 5.69
CA ILE A 62 11.04 -8.03 6.99
C ILE A 62 11.64 -7.07 8.01
N LEU A 63 12.97 -6.91 8.03
CA LEU A 63 13.65 -6.00 8.95
C LEU A 63 13.23 -4.54 8.74
N ILE A 64 13.14 -4.08 7.48
CA ILE A 64 12.68 -2.72 7.17
C ILE A 64 11.23 -2.50 7.59
N ILE A 65 10.34 -3.43 7.28
CA ILE A 65 8.93 -3.32 7.68
C ILE A 65 8.80 -3.32 9.21
N TRP A 66 9.54 -4.20 9.89
CA TRP A 66 9.59 -4.24 11.34
C TRP A 66 10.11 -2.93 11.94
N LEU A 67 11.17 -2.37 11.37
CA LEU A 67 11.75 -1.09 11.80
C LEU A 67 10.76 0.08 11.61
N ILE A 68 10.02 0.11 10.50
CA ILE A 68 8.99 1.13 10.26
C ILE A 68 7.86 1.00 11.28
N PHE A 69 7.38 -0.22 11.54
CA PHE A 69 6.35 -0.45 12.55
C PHE A 69 6.83 -0.03 13.94
N TYR A 70 8.03 -0.44 14.33
CA TYR A 70 8.64 -0.08 15.60
C TYR A 70 8.80 1.44 15.75
N ALA A 71 9.35 2.10 14.72
CA ALA A 71 9.51 3.54 14.70
C ALA A 71 8.15 4.25 14.77
N THR A 72 7.14 3.79 14.01
CA THR A 72 5.81 4.39 13.99
C THR A 72 5.14 4.33 15.37
N PHE A 73 5.13 3.17 16.02
CA PHE A 73 4.53 3.04 17.36
C PHE A 73 5.32 3.80 18.42
N SER A 74 6.66 3.77 18.35
CA SER A 74 7.51 4.49 19.29
C SER A 74 7.32 6.01 19.17
N LEU A 75 7.38 6.55 17.95
CA LEU A 75 7.19 7.98 17.68
C LEU A 75 5.75 8.42 17.90
N GLY A 76 4.77 7.57 17.59
CA GLY A 76 3.36 7.89 17.66
C GLY A 76 2.76 7.81 19.06
N SER A 77 3.36 7.04 19.98
CA SER A 77 2.97 7.03 21.39
C SER A 77 3.08 8.42 22.05
N TYR A 78 4.11 9.19 21.69
CA TYR A 78 4.36 10.51 22.27
C TYR A 78 3.24 11.54 21.99
N PRO A 79 2.81 11.80 20.73
CA PRO A 79 1.69 12.69 20.45
C PRO A 79 0.34 12.10 20.88
N GLN A 80 0.20 10.78 20.93
CA GLN A 80 -1.04 10.13 21.39
C GLN A 80 -1.34 10.51 22.84
N THR A 81 -0.37 10.33 23.75
CA THR A 81 -0.53 10.67 25.17
C THR A 81 -0.77 12.16 25.39
N GLY A 82 -0.17 13.03 24.57
CA GLY A 82 -0.40 14.47 24.64
C GLY A 82 -1.85 14.86 24.29
N ILE A 83 -2.45 14.19 23.30
CA ILE A 83 -3.84 14.43 22.91
C ILE A 83 -4.80 13.85 23.94
N GLU A 84 -4.53 12.65 24.46
CA GLU A 84 -5.31 12.04 25.53
C GLU A 84 -5.36 12.95 26.76
N TRP A 85 -4.22 13.45 27.23
CA TRP A 85 -4.15 14.38 28.36
C TRP A 85 -4.94 15.68 28.13
N LEU A 86 -4.86 16.25 26.92
CA LEU A 86 -5.60 17.47 26.59
C LEU A 86 -7.12 17.23 26.60
N MET A 87 -7.55 16.07 26.13
CA MET A 87 -8.97 15.71 26.05
C MET A 87 -9.52 15.36 27.43
N ASP A 88 -8.75 14.67 28.26
CA ASP A 88 -9.10 14.36 29.65
C ASP A 88 -9.28 15.66 30.46
N TYR A 89 -8.34 16.60 30.33
CA TYR A 89 -8.44 17.91 31.00
C TYR A 89 -9.67 18.71 30.51
N GLY A 90 -9.98 18.64 29.21
CA GLY A 90 -11.18 19.27 28.66
C GLY A 90 -12.48 18.63 29.15
N ALA A 91 -12.50 17.32 29.33
CA ALA A 91 -13.63 16.58 29.87
C ALA A 91 -13.86 16.91 31.36
N GLU A 92 -12.79 16.95 32.16
CA GLU A 92 -12.83 17.30 33.58
C GLU A 92 -13.32 18.75 33.78
N TYR A 93 -12.83 19.70 32.98
CA TYR A 93 -13.27 21.09 33.01
C TYR A 93 -14.78 21.26 32.73
N ILE A 94 -15.35 20.43 31.86
CA ILE A 94 -16.79 20.46 31.54
C ILE A 94 -17.61 19.83 32.65
N SER A 95 -17.08 18.78 33.29
CA SER A 95 -17.72 18.14 34.45
C SER A 95 -17.76 19.07 35.66
N GLU A 96 -16.79 19.95 35.84
CA GLU A 96 -16.77 20.91 36.97
C GLU A 96 -17.68 22.14 36.75
N ASN A 97 -17.88 22.57 35.50
CA ASN A 97 -18.64 23.79 35.20
C ASN A 97 -20.14 23.56 34.92
N ILE A 98 -20.57 22.31 34.71
CA ILE A 98 -21.96 21.95 34.40
C ILE A 98 -22.50 21.05 35.51
N PRO A 99 -23.69 21.31 36.07
CA PRO A 99 -24.29 20.45 37.09
C PRO A 99 -24.52 19.02 36.56
N ASP A 100 -24.23 18.05 37.42
CA ASP A 100 -24.31 16.62 37.11
C ASP A 100 -25.67 16.23 36.55
N GLY A 101 -25.65 15.66 35.34
CA GLY A 101 -26.82 15.16 34.64
C GLY A 101 -26.41 14.41 33.39
N TRP A 102 -27.33 13.62 32.83
CA TRP A 102 -27.06 12.82 31.62
C TRP A 102 -26.45 13.66 30.49
N PHE A 103 -26.82 14.94 30.36
CA PHE A 103 -26.23 15.81 29.33
C PHE A 103 -24.72 16.08 29.53
N SER A 104 -24.25 16.21 30.77
CA SER A 104 -22.82 16.41 31.09
C SER A 104 -22.02 15.15 30.77
N ASP A 105 -22.49 13.97 31.20
CA ASP A 105 -21.86 12.68 30.92
C ASP A 105 -21.81 12.38 29.41
N PHE A 106 -22.88 12.71 28.69
CA PHE A 106 -22.93 12.51 27.24
C PHE A 106 -21.91 13.40 26.49
N LEU A 107 -21.72 14.65 26.93
CA LEU A 107 -20.74 15.55 26.32
C LEU A 107 -19.29 15.17 26.68
N SER A 108 -19.01 14.93 27.95
CA SER A 108 -17.68 14.61 28.46
C SER A 108 -17.22 13.22 28.00
N GLN A 109 -17.99 12.17 28.30
CA GLN A 109 -17.61 10.78 27.99
C GLN A 109 -18.03 10.33 26.60
N GLY A 110 -19.09 10.91 26.03
CA GLY A 110 -19.54 10.54 24.68
C GLY A 110 -18.79 11.30 23.60
N VAL A 111 -18.91 12.63 23.59
CA VAL A 111 -18.40 13.45 22.50
C VAL A 111 -16.90 13.74 22.64
N ILE A 112 -16.45 14.23 23.80
CA ILE A 112 -15.05 14.66 23.97
C ILE A 112 -14.11 13.47 23.97
N MET A 113 -14.36 12.47 24.80
CA MET A 113 -13.59 11.22 24.79
C MET A 113 -13.68 10.50 23.44
N GLY A 114 -14.85 10.52 22.80
CA GLY A 114 -15.05 9.94 21.47
C GLY A 114 -14.19 10.61 20.39
N VAL A 115 -14.25 11.95 20.29
CA VAL A 115 -13.42 12.72 19.35
C VAL A 115 -11.93 12.64 19.72
N GLY A 116 -11.62 12.61 21.02
CA GLY A 116 -10.28 12.42 21.55
C GLY A 116 -9.63 11.14 21.06
N SER A 117 -10.37 10.03 21.05
CA SER A 117 -9.88 8.76 20.50
C SER A 117 -9.52 8.87 19.02
N VAL A 118 -10.37 9.50 18.19
CA VAL A 118 -10.13 9.68 16.75
C VAL A 118 -8.92 10.59 16.51
N LEU A 119 -8.81 11.67 17.28
CA LEU A 119 -7.67 12.59 17.21
C LEU A 119 -6.37 11.93 17.66
N ALA A 120 -6.40 11.08 18.70
CA ALA A 120 -5.23 10.34 19.18
C ALA A 120 -4.71 9.31 18.16
N PHE A 121 -5.59 8.79 17.27
CA PHE A 121 -5.19 7.92 16.16
C PHE A 121 -4.52 8.65 14.99
N LEU A 122 -4.81 9.94 14.80
CA LEU A 122 -4.35 10.70 13.63
C LEU A 122 -2.82 10.87 13.56
N PRO A 123 -2.09 11.17 14.66
CA PRO A 123 -0.63 11.24 14.65
C PRO A 123 0.04 9.96 14.17
N ASN A 124 -0.44 8.80 14.64
CA ASN A 124 0.07 7.48 14.23
C ASN A 124 -0.06 7.30 12.71
N ILE A 125 -1.21 7.67 12.12
CA ILE A 125 -1.46 7.58 10.68
C ILE A 125 -0.53 8.51 9.89
N LEU A 126 -0.32 9.75 10.36
CA LEU A 126 0.56 10.70 9.70
C LEU A 126 2.02 10.21 9.67
N ILE A 127 2.51 9.69 10.80
CA ILE A 127 3.88 9.16 10.92
C ILE A 127 4.03 7.93 10.01
N LEU A 128 3.06 7.01 10.03
CA LEU A 128 3.06 5.86 9.14
C LEU A 128 3.11 6.28 7.67
N PHE A 129 2.25 7.22 7.26
CA PHE A 129 2.20 7.71 5.88
C PHE A 129 3.50 8.42 5.47
N PHE A 130 4.13 9.15 6.38
CA PHE A 130 5.43 9.75 6.18
C PHE A 130 6.51 8.69 5.88
N PHE A 131 6.59 7.62 6.68
CA PHE A 131 7.50 6.50 6.39
C PHE A 131 7.18 5.78 5.09
N LEU A 132 5.89 5.61 4.76
CA LEU A 132 5.48 5.03 3.48
C LEU A 132 5.90 5.91 2.29
N SER A 133 5.79 7.23 2.43
CA SER A 133 6.25 8.19 1.42
C SER A 133 7.77 8.07 1.21
N LEU A 134 8.53 8.00 2.31
CA LEU A 134 9.98 7.78 2.23
C LEU A 134 10.30 6.43 1.56
N LEU A 135 9.61 5.35 1.94
CA LEU A 135 9.82 4.03 1.33
C LEU A 135 9.49 4.06 -0.17
N GLN A 136 8.47 4.82 -0.58
CA GLN A 136 8.11 5.01 -1.98
C GLN A 136 9.16 5.79 -2.79
N GLU A 137 9.87 6.73 -2.15
CA GLU A 137 10.91 7.53 -2.79
C GLU A 137 12.28 6.83 -2.84
N THR A 138 12.59 5.93 -1.89
CA THR A 138 13.94 5.35 -1.73
C THR A 138 14.44 4.44 -2.86
N GLU A 139 13.69 4.26 -3.95
CA GLU A 139 14.00 3.31 -5.05
C GLU A 139 14.21 1.84 -4.60
N TYR A 140 14.10 1.59 -3.29
CA TYR A 140 14.25 0.29 -2.63
C TYR A 140 13.13 -0.65 -3.05
N ILE A 141 11.95 -0.09 -3.37
CA ILE A 141 10.83 -0.82 -3.98
C ILE A 141 11.23 -1.44 -5.33
N SER A 142 12.05 -0.76 -6.15
CA SER A 142 12.45 -1.26 -7.48
C SER A 142 13.27 -2.54 -7.38
N ARG A 143 14.08 -2.68 -6.33
CA ARG A 143 14.91 -3.88 -6.07
C ARG A 143 14.16 -4.93 -5.23
N ALA A 144 13.36 -4.51 -4.26
CA ALA A 144 12.55 -5.41 -3.42
C ALA A 144 11.41 -6.09 -4.21
N ALA A 145 10.79 -5.40 -5.17
CA ALA A 145 9.74 -5.96 -6.01
C ALA A 145 10.22 -7.17 -6.84
N THR A 146 11.46 -7.10 -7.37
CA THR A 146 12.02 -8.19 -8.18
C THR A 146 12.30 -9.45 -7.35
N VAL A 147 12.68 -9.29 -6.08
CA VAL A 147 12.90 -10.40 -5.14
C VAL A 147 11.56 -11.02 -4.72
N MET A 148 10.56 -10.18 -4.40
CA MET A 148 9.25 -10.66 -3.94
C MET A 148 8.41 -11.26 -5.06
N ASP A 149 8.54 -10.78 -6.30
CA ASP A 149 7.90 -11.40 -7.48
C ASP A 149 8.33 -12.86 -7.68
N ARG A 150 9.59 -13.21 -7.37
CA ARG A 150 10.10 -14.57 -7.52
C ARG A 150 9.50 -15.55 -6.51
N TYR A 151 9.28 -15.11 -5.28
CA TYR A 151 8.67 -15.94 -4.23
C TYR A 151 7.15 -16.08 -4.42
N MET A 152 6.49 -14.98 -4.81
CA MET A 152 5.03 -14.95 -5.01
C MET A 152 4.58 -15.81 -6.20
N HIS A 153 5.43 -15.96 -7.23
CA HIS A 153 5.15 -16.89 -8.34
C HIS A 153 4.98 -18.33 -7.87
N HIS A 154 5.62 -18.72 -6.76
CA HIS A 154 5.51 -20.06 -6.20
C HIS A 154 4.16 -20.30 -5.51
N ILE A 155 3.48 -19.24 -5.07
CA ILE A 155 2.16 -19.25 -4.41
C ILE A 155 1.04 -19.01 -5.45
N GLY A 156 1.39 -18.74 -6.72
CA GLY A 156 0.44 -18.55 -7.81
C GLY A 156 -0.16 -17.14 -7.90
N LEU A 157 0.33 -16.17 -7.10
CA LEU A 157 -0.09 -14.77 -7.14
C LEU A 157 0.96 -13.88 -7.85
N HIS A 158 0.50 -12.86 -8.57
CA HIS A 158 1.36 -11.82 -9.14
C HIS A 158 1.93 -10.97 -8.00
N GLY A 159 3.26 -10.71 -7.95
CA GLY A 159 3.84 -9.90 -6.85
C GLY A 159 3.38 -8.43 -6.84
N SER A 160 2.65 -8.00 -7.86
CA SER A 160 1.83 -6.78 -7.85
C SER A 160 0.78 -6.72 -6.72
N SER A 161 0.37 -7.85 -6.13
CA SER A 161 -0.55 -7.91 -4.99
C SER A 161 0.14 -7.77 -3.63
N PHE A 162 1.46 -7.86 -3.57
CA PHE A 162 2.20 -7.78 -2.31
C PHE A 162 2.19 -6.38 -1.71
N ILE A 163 2.36 -5.35 -2.55
CA ILE A 163 2.41 -3.94 -2.13
C ILE A 163 1.09 -3.54 -1.44
N PRO A 164 -0.11 -3.83 -1.99
CA PRO A 164 -1.37 -3.59 -1.29
C PRO A 164 -1.51 -4.38 0.02
N LEU A 165 -1.04 -5.64 0.05
CA LEU A 165 -1.15 -6.49 1.25
C LEU A 165 -0.35 -5.90 2.43
N LEU A 166 0.87 -5.44 2.16
CA LEU A 166 1.70 -4.74 3.14
C LEU A 166 1.08 -3.43 3.61
N MET A 167 0.59 -2.61 2.68
CA MET A 167 -0.12 -1.39 3.02
C MET A 167 -1.35 -1.68 3.89
N GLY A 168 -1.99 -2.84 3.70
CA GLY A 168 -3.15 -3.31 4.46
C GLY A 168 -2.89 -3.52 5.95
N PHE A 169 -1.66 -3.87 6.32
CA PHE A 169 -1.27 -4.04 7.72
C PHE A 169 -1.22 -2.70 8.48
N GLY A 170 -0.87 -1.62 7.78
CA GLY A 170 -0.85 -0.28 8.34
C GLY A 170 -2.21 0.40 8.27
N CYS A 171 -2.76 0.56 7.06
CA CYS A 171 -4.08 1.15 6.85
C CYS A 171 -4.81 0.51 5.67
N ASN A 172 -6.04 0.07 5.92
CA ASN A 172 -6.88 -0.62 4.94
C ASN A 172 -7.32 0.32 3.78
N VAL A 173 -7.48 1.62 4.05
CA VAL A 173 -7.96 2.60 3.04
C VAL A 173 -6.99 2.74 1.84
N PRO A 174 -5.70 3.09 2.03
CA PRO A 174 -4.74 3.17 0.92
C PRO A 174 -4.47 1.79 0.29
N ALA A 175 -4.53 0.72 1.08
CA ALA A 175 -4.36 -0.64 0.58
C ALA A 175 -5.43 -1.02 -0.44
N ILE A 176 -6.71 -0.79 -0.12
CA ILE A 176 -7.83 -1.03 -1.04
C ILE A 176 -7.67 -0.16 -2.28
N MET A 177 -7.34 1.12 -2.12
CA MET A 177 -7.13 2.05 -3.24
C MET A 177 -5.98 1.60 -4.16
N ALA A 178 -4.93 0.97 -3.62
CA ALA A 178 -3.81 0.45 -4.39
C ALA A 178 -4.19 -0.79 -5.24
N THR A 179 -5.16 -1.60 -4.80
CA THR A 179 -5.59 -2.82 -5.53
C THR A 179 -6.14 -2.54 -6.93
N ARG A 180 -6.62 -1.31 -7.20
CA ARG A 180 -7.16 -0.93 -8.52
C ARG A 180 -6.14 -1.02 -9.65
N THR A 181 -4.84 -1.00 -9.34
CA THR A 181 -3.74 -1.05 -10.32
C THR A 181 -3.43 -2.48 -10.81
N ILE A 182 -3.95 -3.52 -10.15
CA ILE A 182 -3.70 -4.93 -10.48
C ILE A 182 -4.40 -5.32 -11.79
N LYS A 183 -3.67 -5.89 -12.75
CA LYS A 183 -4.17 -6.23 -14.11
C LYS A 183 -5.15 -7.41 -14.14
N ARG A 184 -4.93 -8.43 -13.29
CA ARG A 184 -5.74 -9.66 -13.26
C ARG A 184 -6.93 -9.48 -12.31
N LYS A 185 -8.13 -9.77 -12.79
CA LYS A 185 -9.36 -9.62 -11.99
C LYS A 185 -9.39 -10.57 -10.79
N SER A 186 -8.96 -11.82 -10.96
CA SER A 186 -8.91 -12.82 -9.89
C SER A 186 -8.01 -12.38 -8.74
N ASP A 187 -6.79 -11.95 -9.05
CA ASP A 187 -5.81 -11.50 -8.05
C ASP A 187 -6.29 -10.23 -7.34
N ARG A 188 -6.96 -9.33 -8.06
CA ARG A 188 -7.56 -8.12 -7.48
C ARG A 188 -8.64 -8.46 -6.45
N ILE A 189 -9.56 -9.35 -6.79
CA ILE A 189 -10.66 -9.76 -5.90
C ILE A 189 -10.09 -10.47 -4.67
N LEU A 190 -9.13 -11.37 -4.86
CA LEU A 190 -8.47 -12.08 -3.75
C LEU A 190 -7.75 -11.10 -2.81
N THR A 191 -7.04 -10.11 -3.36
CA THR A 191 -6.35 -9.10 -2.55
C THR A 191 -7.36 -8.24 -1.78
N MET A 192 -8.43 -7.78 -2.43
CA MET A 192 -9.47 -6.96 -1.78
C MET A 192 -10.20 -7.72 -0.65
N LEU A 193 -10.37 -9.03 -0.79
CA LEU A 193 -10.93 -9.89 0.26
C LEU A 193 -9.94 -10.12 1.40
N MET A 194 -8.63 -10.24 1.11
CA MET A 194 -7.60 -10.49 2.11
C MET A 194 -7.29 -9.28 2.98
N ILE A 195 -7.27 -8.06 2.43
CA ILE A 195 -6.92 -6.85 3.19
C ILE A 195 -7.75 -6.70 4.49
N PRO A 196 -9.08 -6.85 4.53
CA PRO A 196 -9.84 -6.71 5.78
C PRO A 196 -9.59 -7.82 6.81
N TYR A 197 -9.07 -8.98 6.40
CA TYR A 197 -8.68 -10.06 7.32
C TYR A 197 -7.34 -9.80 8.03
N ILE A 198 -6.56 -8.83 7.55
CA ILE A 198 -5.32 -8.43 8.21
C ILE A 198 -5.67 -7.68 9.51
N PRO A 199 -5.13 -8.08 10.67
CA PRO A 199 -5.36 -7.37 11.92
C PRO A 199 -4.60 -6.05 11.90
N CYS A 200 -5.32 -4.94 11.74
CA CYS A 200 -4.81 -3.61 12.09
C CYS A 200 -5.02 -3.35 13.59
N SER A 201 -4.24 -2.46 14.19
CA SER A 201 -4.34 -2.09 15.62
C SER A 201 -5.76 -1.71 16.04
N ALA A 202 -6.55 -1.12 15.14
CA ALA A 202 -7.95 -0.77 15.38
C ALA A 202 -8.93 -1.96 15.33
N ARG A 203 -8.58 -3.09 14.69
CA ARG A 203 -9.44 -4.28 14.58
C ARG A 203 -9.20 -5.32 15.67
N ILE A 204 -8.01 -5.35 16.25
CA ILE A 204 -7.70 -6.24 17.38
C ILE A 204 -8.75 -6.13 18.50
N PRO A 205 -9.14 -4.94 19.00
CA PRO A 205 -10.16 -4.84 20.04
C PRO A 205 -11.53 -5.37 19.60
N THR A 206 -11.93 -5.18 18.33
CA THR A 206 -13.17 -5.76 17.81
C THR A 206 -13.13 -7.28 17.75
N PHE A 207 -12.00 -7.87 17.32
CA PHE A 207 -11.84 -9.33 17.32
C PHE A 207 -11.83 -9.90 18.74
N LEU A 208 -11.26 -9.18 19.71
CA LEU A 208 -11.32 -9.54 21.12
C LEU A 208 -12.75 -9.52 21.67
N LEU A 209 -13.53 -8.47 21.36
CA LEU A 209 -14.95 -8.39 21.74
C LEU A 209 -15.79 -9.54 21.17
N PHE A 210 -15.57 -9.93 19.90
CA PHE A 210 -16.26 -11.08 19.31
C PHE A 210 -15.81 -12.43 19.88
N ALA A 211 -14.57 -12.54 20.37
CA ALA A 211 -14.08 -13.73 21.05
C ALA A 211 -14.69 -13.90 22.46
N GLY A 212 -15.43 -12.91 22.95
CA GLY A 212 -16.08 -12.94 24.26
C GLY A 212 -15.08 -12.83 25.42
N ILE A 213 -13.90 -12.25 25.15
CA ILE A 213 -12.89 -11.90 26.17
C ILE A 213 -13.10 -10.46 26.65
#